data_AF-A0A6A4GI77-F1
#
_entry.id   AF-A0A6A4GI77-F1
#
_cell.length_a   1.000
_cell.length_b   1.000
_cell.length_c   1.000
_cell.angle_alpha   90.00
_cell.angle_beta   90.00
_cell.angle_gamma   90.00
#
_symmetry.space_group_name_H-M   'P 1'
#
loop_
_entity.id
_entity.type
_entity.pdbx_description
1 polymer ?
#
loop_
_entity_poly.entity_id
_entity_poly.type
_entity_poly.pdbx_seq_one_letter_code
_entity_poly.pdbx_strand_id
1 'polypeptide(L)'
;MLFREQKFYVLYDGHDHKDGVFTTYRDTDEEPGIYPYIRNYGEAVHKSFLTLEAAQNHHREAKETGVIGLLKRDAEVDDVYIVTKGIEPGVYTRRGLMMKNGLGYRGGEVQFSSGKASDARRVFSQWEAAGHVRQLSIHRPFAQ
;
A
#
# COMPACT_ATOMS: atom_id res chain seq x y z
N MET A 1 10.73 30.19 -15.04
CA MET A 1 9.69 29.19 -15.36
C MET A 1 9.97 27.96 -14.51
N LEU A 2 9.18 27.72 -13.45
CA LEU A 2 9.35 26.55 -12.59
C LEU A 2 8.69 25.35 -13.28
N PHE A 3 9.49 24.42 -13.79
CA PHE A 3 8.97 23.11 -14.20
C PHE A 3 8.44 22.42 -12.94
N ARG A 4 7.12 22.34 -12.79
CA ARG A 4 6.53 21.40 -11.84
C ARG A 4 6.78 20.00 -12.39
N GLU A 5 7.56 19.21 -11.67
CA GLU A 5 7.67 17.78 -11.98
C GLU A 5 6.26 17.18 -11.93
N GLN A 6 5.81 16.65 -13.08
CA GLN A 6 4.57 15.90 -13.17
C GLN A 6 4.65 14.69 -12.24
N LYS A 7 3.61 14.49 -11.43
CA LYS A 7 3.50 13.33 -10.54
C LYS A 7 2.24 12.54 -10.89
N PHE A 8 2.35 11.24 -10.74
CA PHE A 8 1.24 10.30 -10.87
C PHE A 8 0.94 9.76 -9.47
N TYR A 9 -0.31 9.44 -9.19
CA TYR A 9 -0.75 9.03 -7.85
C TYR A 9 -1.41 7.67 -7.93
N VAL A 10 -1.12 6.81 -6.97
CA VAL A 10 -1.90 5.60 -6.73
C VAL A 10 -2.69 5.81 -5.46
N LEU A 11 -4.00 5.65 -5.55
CA LEU A 11 -4.91 5.48 -4.44
C LEU A 11 -5.14 3.98 -4.25
N TYR A 12 -4.77 3.44 -3.10
CA TYR A 12 -4.98 2.04 -2.77
C TYR A 12 -6.26 1.83 -1.95
N ASP A 13 -6.60 2.80 -1.10
CA ASP A 13 -7.88 2.89 -0.41
C ASP A 13 -8.18 4.37 -0.13
N GLY A 14 -9.36 4.82 -0.52
CA GLY A 14 -9.86 6.18 -0.33
C GLY A 14 -11.32 6.14 0.13
N HIS A 15 -11.96 7.30 0.20
CA HIS A 15 -13.38 7.40 0.49
C HIS A 15 -14.20 6.47 -0.43
N ASP A 16 -15.22 5.81 0.13
CA ASP A 16 -16.02 4.76 -0.51
C ASP A 16 -15.19 3.58 -1.06
N HIS A 17 -14.05 3.29 -0.45
CA HIS A 17 -13.11 2.25 -0.87
C HIS A 17 -12.65 2.38 -2.32
N LYS A 18 -12.58 3.62 -2.82
CA LYS A 18 -12.09 3.91 -4.15
C LYS A 18 -10.59 3.65 -4.24
N ASP A 19 -10.17 3.03 -5.34
CA ASP A 19 -8.78 2.81 -5.68
C ASP A 19 -8.53 3.16 -7.15
N GLY A 20 -7.29 3.38 -7.53
CA GLY A 20 -6.91 3.65 -8.91
C GLY A 20 -5.62 4.44 -9.08
N VAL A 21 -5.30 4.70 -10.34
CA VAL A 21 -4.16 5.54 -10.75
C VAL A 21 -4.70 6.88 -11.25
N PHE A 22 -4.11 7.97 -10.79
CA PHE A 22 -4.50 9.34 -11.09
C PHE A 22 -3.30 10.12 -11.64
N THR A 23 -3.56 11.01 -12.58
CA THR A 23 -2.56 11.87 -13.23
C THR A 23 -2.38 13.19 -12.48
N THR A 24 -3.33 13.58 -11.63
CA THR A 24 -3.36 14.87 -10.95
C THR A 24 -3.66 14.74 -9.45
N TYR A 25 -3.22 15.73 -8.67
CA TYR A 25 -3.55 15.76 -7.24
C TYR A 25 -4.97 16.28 -6.99
N ARG A 26 -5.35 17.38 -7.66
CA ARG A 26 -6.68 18.00 -7.60
C ARG A 26 -7.39 17.75 -8.91
N ASP A 27 -8.72 17.82 -8.86
CA ASP A 27 -9.55 17.83 -10.07
C ASP A 27 -9.10 18.96 -11.01
N THR A 28 -9.14 18.67 -12.29
CA THR A 28 -9.05 19.64 -13.38
C THR A 28 -10.37 19.63 -14.15
N ASP A 29 -10.52 20.53 -15.11
CA ASP A 29 -11.68 20.52 -16.01
C ASP A 29 -11.74 19.25 -16.89
N GLU A 30 -10.60 18.55 -17.04
CA GLU A 30 -10.44 17.40 -17.93
C GLU A 30 -10.50 16.07 -17.17
N GLU A 31 -9.92 15.99 -15.97
CA GLU A 31 -9.74 14.72 -15.25
C GLU A 31 -9.90 14.89 -13.72
N PRO A 32 -10.52 13.91 -13.03
CA PRO A 32 -10.58 13.90 -11.58
C PRO A 32 -9.20 13.62 -10.97
N GLY A 33 -8.85 14.36 -9.91
CA GLY A 33 -7.64 14.13 -9.14
C GLY A 33 -7.88 13.21 -7.93
N ILE A 34 -6.82 12.91 -7.18
CA ILE A 34 -6.91 12.05 -5.98
C ILE A 34 -7.53 12.77 -4.77
N TYR A 35 -7.44 14.11 -4.70
CA TYR A 35 -7.81 14.91 -3.53
C TYR A 35 -9.24 14.67 -3.00
N PRO A 36 -10.29 14.57 -3.83
CA PRO A 36 -11.64 14.32 -3.34
C PRO A 36 -11.79 13.01 -2.56
N TYR A 37 -10.95 12.01 -2.84
CA TYR A 37 -11.02 10.67 -2.24
C TYR A 37 -10.19 10.54 -0.96
N ILE A 38 -9.28 11.48 -0.69
CA ILE A 38 -8.41 11.44 0.49
C ILE A 38 -8.75 12.52 1.51
N ARG A 39 -9.42 13.60 1.09
CA ARG A 39 -9.82 14.66 2.01
C ARG A 39 -10.78 14.10 3.06
N ASN A 40 -10.52 14.41 4.32
CA ASN A 40 -11.30 13.95 5.48
C ASN A 40 -11.39 12.42 5.67
N TYR A 41 -10.61 11.64 4.93
CA TYR A 41 -10.48 10.20 5.13
C TYR A 41 -9.10 9.91 5.75
N GLY A 42 -9.03 9.93 7.08
CA GLY A 42 -7.77 9.80 7.83
C GLY A 42 -7.03 8.48 7.60
N GLU A 43 -7.73 7.50 7.07
CA GLU A 43 -7.24 6.15 6.78
C GLU A 43 -6.84 5.95 5.31
N ALA A 44 -6.91 7.01 4.50
CA ALA A 44 -6.54 6.96 3.09
C ALA A 44 -5.11 6.43 2.88
N VAL A 45 -4.95 5.50 1.95
CA VAL A 45 -3.66 4.93 1.58
C VAL A 45 -3.33 5.33 0.15
N HIS A 46 -2.32 6.18 -0.01
CA HIS A 46 -1.89 6.66 -1.33
C HIS A 46 -0.39 6.93 -1.42
N LYS A 47 0.14 6.99 -2.65
CA LYS A 47 1.53 7.38 -2.95
C LYS A 47 1.62 8.09 -4.29
N SER A 48 2.54 9.05 -4.39
CA SER A 48 2.95 9.65 -5.67
C SER A 48 4.18 8.96 -6.28
N PHE A 49 4.23 8.91 -7.60
CA PHE A 49 5.29 8.36 -8.44
C PHE A 49 5.71 9.38 -9.51
N LEU A 50 6.94 9.25 -10.01
CA LEU A 50 7.48 10.14 -11.05
C LEU A 50 7.04 9.75 -12.47
N THR A 51 6.67 8.49 -12.69
CA THR A 51 6.22 7.98 -13.99
C THR A 51 4.87 7.28 -13.86
N LEU A 52 4.06 7.37 -14.91
CA LEU A 52 2.76 6.70 -14.98
C LEU A 52 2.93 5.18 -14.92
N GLU A 53 3.93 4.67 -15.62
CA GLU A 53 4.26 3.24 -15.64
C GLU A 53 4.56 2.71 -14.23
N ALA A 54 5.34 3.44 -13.42
CA ALA A 54 5.61 3.04 -12.05
C ALA A 54 4.33 3.00 -11.21
N ALA A 55 3.48 4.02 -11.32
CA ALA A 55 2.19 4.06 -10.62
C ALA A 55 1.29 2.87 -11.03
N GLN A 56 1.17 2.60 -12.33
CA GLN A 56 0.38 1.48 -12.86
C GLN A 56 0.92 0.12 -12.42
N ASN A 57 2.24 -0.07 -12.47
CA ASN A 57 2.88 -1.32 -12.05
C ASN A 57 2.65 -1.58 -10.55
N HIS A 58 2.82 -0.56 -9.70
CA HIS A 58 2.57 -0.68 -8.27
C HIS A 58 1.09 -0.94 -7.93
N HIS A 59 0.15 -0.26 -8.62
CA HIS A 59 -1.29 -0.51 -8.45
C HIS A 59 -1.68 -1.93 -8.89
N ARG A 60 -1.20 -2.36 -10.06
CA ARG A 60 -1.45 -3.69 -10.60
C ARG A 60 -0.91 -4.78 -9.68
N GLU A 61 0.33 -4.67 -9.20
CA GLU A 61 0.93 -5.66 -8.30
C GLU A 61 0.13 -5.76 -6.98
N ALA A 62 -0.29 -4.64 -6.39
CA ALA A 62 -1.11 -4.62 -5.19
C ALA A 62 -2.53 -5.21 -5.43
N LYS A 63 -3.07 -5.05 -6.63
CA LYS A 63 -4.36 -5.64 -7.03
C LYS A 63 -4.26 -7.15 -7.21
N GLU A 64 -3.26 -7.63 -7.95
CA GLU A 64 -3.03 -9.05 -8.27
C GLU A 64 -2.72 -9.87 -7.01
N THR A 65 -2.03 -9.28 -6.05
CA THR A 65 -1.72 -9.92 -4.76
C THR A 65 -2.85 -9.83 -3.73
N GLY A 66 -3.96 -9.17 -4.07
CA GLY A 66 -5.13 -9.04 -3.19
C GLY A 66 -4.99 -8.00 -2.07
N VAL A 67 -3.85 -7.30 -1.98
CA VAL A 67 -3.59 -6.26 -0.97
C VAL A 67 -4.65 -5.16 -1.02
N ILE A 68 -5.09 -4.74 -2.22
CA ILE A 68 -6.15 -3.73 -2.34
C ILE A 68 -7.45 -4.25 -1.71
N GLY A 69 -7.83 -5.51 -1.93
CA GLY A 69 -9.03 -6.09 -1.31
C GLY A 69 -8.95 -6.11 0.21
N LEU A 70 -7.76 -6.34 0.77
CA LEU A 70 -7.52 -6.25 2.20
C LEU A 70 -7.69 -4.82 2.75
N LEU A 71 -7.20 -3.81 2.03
CA LEU A 71 -7.27 -2.40 2.45
C LEU A 71 -8.69 -1.83 2.46
N LYS A 72 -9.58 -2.39 1.63
CA LYS A 72 -11.00 -2.00 1.53
C LYS A 72 -11.89 -2.50 2.66
N ARG A 73 -11.32 -3.20 3.65
CA ARG A 73 -12.06 -3.55 4.86
C ARG A 73 -12.17 -2.32 5.76
N ASP A 74 -13.26 -2.23 6.49
CA ASP A 74 -13.36 -1.29 7.60
C ASP A 74 -12.28 -1.63 8.62
N ALA A 75 -11.51 -0.62 9.04
CA ALA A 75 -10.46 -0.84 10.03
C ALA A 75 -11.05 -0.86 11.44
N GLU A 76 -10.65 -1.85 12.22
CA GLU A 76 -10.96 -1.96 13.63
C GLU A 76 -9.73 -1.68 14.50
N VAL A 77 -9.95 -1.32 15.77
CA VAL A 77 -8.88 -0.90 16.70
C VAL A 77 -7.87 -2.02 16.97
N ASP A 78 -8.31 -3.26 16.90
CA ASP A 78 -7.52 -4.47 17.14
C ASP A 78 -7.09 -5.16 15.84
N ASP A 79 -7.19 -4.49 14.69
CA ASP A 79 -6.67 -5.00 13.43
C ASP A 79 -5.15 -5.14 13.46
N VAL A 80 -4.69 -6.31 13.02
CA VAL A 80 -3.28 -6.64 12.88
C VAL A 80 -3.01 -7.24 11.51
N TYR A 81 -1.97 -6.73 10.85
CA TYR A 81 -1.51 -7.15 9.55
C TYR A 81 -0.13 -7.79 9.69
N ILE A 82 0.00 -9.05 9.27
CA ILE A 82 1.24 -9.80 9.28
C ILE A 82 1.73 -9.91 7.84
N VAL A 83 2.76 -9.13 7.50
CA VAL A 83 3.41 -9.17 6.19
C VAL A 83 4.43 -10.30 6.21
N THR A 84 4.16 -11.39 5.49
CA THR A 84 5.11 -12.50 5.32
C THR A 84 5.97 -12.34 4.08
N LYS A 85 5.51 -11.57 3.08
CA LYS A 85 6.28 -11.24 1.89
C LYS A 85 6.13 -9.77 1.54
N GLY A 86 7.23 -9.02 1.59
CA GLY A 86 7.23 -7.57 1.40
C GLY A 86 8.64 -6.98 1.46
N ILE A 87 8.75 -5.65 1.44
CA ILE A 87 10.03 -4.92 1.60
C ILE A 87 10.55 -5.02 3.02
N GLU A 88 9.66 -4.94 4.01
CA GLU A 88 9.97 -5.08 5.43
C GLU A 88 8.95 -6.03 6.09
N PRO A 89 9.06 -7.35 5.88
CA PRO A 89 8.16 -8.31 6.52
C PRO A 89 8.10 -8.11 8.03
N GLY A 90 6.91 -8.26 8.61
CA GLY A 90 6.69 -7.96 10.02
C GLY A 90 5.22 -7.78 10.38
N VAL A 91 4.98 -7.30 11.60
CA VAL A 91 3.63 -7.10 12.16
C VAL A 91 3.31 -5.62 12.28
N TYR A 92 2.16 -5.23 11.74
CA TYR A 92 1.70 -3.85 11.65
C TYR A 92 0.29 -3.72 12.22
N THR A 93 0.01 -2.64 12.93
CA THR A 93 -1.32 -2.35 13.51
C THR A 93 -2.04 -1.21 12.79
N ARG A 94 -1.47 -0.72 11.69
CA ARG A 94 -2.07 0.33 10.87
C ARG A 94 -1.86 -0.01 9.41
N ARG A 95 -2.94 -0.02 8.62
CA ARG A 95 -2.91 -0.32 7.19
C ARG A 95 -1.95 0.57 6.40
N GLY A 96 -1.90 1.87 6.73
CA GLY A 96 -0.98 2.81 6.09
C GLY A 96 0.50 2.47 6.35
N LEU A 97 0.84 2.00 7.55
CA LEU A 97 2.20 1.56 7.88
C LEU A 97 2.54 0.21 7.23
N MET A 98 1.58 -0.72 7.22
CA MET A 98 1.71 -1.99 6.50
C MET A 98 2.01 -1.74 5.01
N MET A 99 1.22 -0.88 4.37
CA MET A 99 1.41 -0.59 2.95
C MET A 99 2.72 0.16 2.67
N LYS A 100 3.06 1.15 3.51
CA LYS A 100 4.26 1.97 3.34
C LYS A 100 5.56 1.23 3.64
N ASN A 101 5.69 0.67 4.83
CA ASN A 101 6.93 0.07 5.32
C ASN A 101 6.98 -1.40 4.94
N GLY A 102 5.92 -2.15 5.29
CA GLY A 102 5.88 -3.59 5.06
C GLY A 102 5.92 -3.96 3.60
N LEU A 103 5.06 -3.33 2.80
CA LEU A 103 4.96 -3.64 1.38
C LEU A 103 5.73 -2.68 0.48
N GLY A 104 6.13 -1.48 0.93
CA GLY A 104 6.77 -0.50 0.03
C GLY A 104 5.84 -0.01 -1.09
N TYR A 105 4.54 0.03 -0.84
CA TYR A 105 3.47 0.39 -1.77
C TYR A 105 3.37 -0.51 -3.02
N ARG A 106 3.77 -1.77 -2.93
CA ARG A 106 3.61 -2.77 -4.00
C ARG A 106 2.84 -3.97 -3.47
N GLY A 107 2.76 -5.03 -4.26
CA GLY A 107 2.13 -6.26 -3.81
C GLY A 107 2.99 -7.03 -2.80
N GLY A 108 2.41 -8.09 -2.26
CA GLY A 108 3.08 -8.96 -1.31
C GLY A 108 2.12 -10.00 -0.74
N GLU A 109 2.50 -10.61 0.38
CA GLU A 109 1.63 -11.52 1.11
C GLU A 109 1.39 -10.96 2.50
N VAL A 110 0.11 -10.73 2.81
CA VAL A 110 -0.34 -10.16 4.07
C VAL A 110 -1.46 -11.03 4.63
N GLN A 111 -1.26 -11.49 5.85
CA GLN A 111 -2.27 -12.15 6.67
C GLN A 111 -2.94 -11.10 7.56
N PHE A 112 -4.25 -11.19 7.68
CA PHE A 112 -5.05 -10.35 8.55
C PHE A 112 -5.50 -11.13 9.78
N SER A 113 -5.50 -10.49 10.93
CA SER A 113 -6.03 -11.05 12.18
C SER A 113 -6.53 -9.91 13.06
N SER A 114 -7.60 -10.14 13.83
CA SER A 114 -8.00 -9.27 14.92
C SER A 114 -7.40 -9.76 16.24
N GLY A 115 -6.97 -8.84 17.10
CA GLY A 115 -6.50 -9.12 18.45
C GLY A 115 -5.19 -8.43 18.80
N LYS A 116 -4.39 -9.05 19.68
CA LYS A 116 -3.17 -8.43 20.20
C LYS A 116 -2.01 -8.58 19.23
N ALA A 117 -1.34 -7.46 18.95
CA ALA A 117 -0.10 -7.45 18.17
C ALA A 117 0.99 -8.38 18.74
N SER A 118 1.01 -8.63 20.05
CA SER A 118 1.94 -9.60 20.67
C SER A 118 1.71 -11.03 20.20
N ASP A 119 0.45 -11.42 19.97
CA ASP A 119 0.11 -12.77 19.51
C ASP A 119 0.49 -12.94 18.05
N ALA A 120 0.17 -11.94 17.23
CA ALA A 120 0.60 -11.87 15.83
C ALA A 120 2.13 -11.89 15.68
N ARG A 121 2.89 -11.23 16.57
CA ARG A 121 4.36 -11.27 16.57
C ARG A 121 4.90 -12.67 16.84
N ARG A 122 4.28 -13.39 17.78
CA ARG A 122 4.65 -14.78 18.07
C ARG A 122 4.39 -15.70 16.87
N VAL A 123 3.25 -15.53 16.20
CA VAL A 123 2.95 -16.24 14.95
C VAL A 123 3.96 -15.90 13.85
N PHE A 124 4.27 -14.61 13.67
CA PHE A 124 5.27 -14.16 12.71
C PHE A 124 6.65 -14.78 12.98
N SER A 125 7.13 -14.78 14.24
CA SER A 125 8.41 -15.41 14.59
C SER A 125 8.43 -16.92 14.32
N GLN A 126 7.30 -17.62 14.50
CA GLN A 126 7.20 -19.03 14.14
C GLN A 126 7.30 -19.23 12.62
N TRP A 127 6.62 -18.41 11.83
CA TRP A 127 6.70 -18.45 10.37
C TRP A 127 8.09 -18.06 9.84
N GLU A 128 8.75 -17.10 10.49
CA GLU A 128 10.12 -16.69 10.17
C GLU A 128 11.09 -17.85 10.44
N ALA A 129 11.03 -18.46 11.62
CA ALA A 129 11.85 -19.62 11.97
C ALA A 129 11.60 -20.83 11.05
N ALA A 130 10.38 -20.98 10.52
CA ALA A 130 10.02 -22.00 9.56
C ALA A 130 10.38 -21.67 8.10
N GLY A 131 10.93 -20.48 7.83
CA GLY A 131 11.33 -20.05 6.48
C GLY A 131 10.18 -19.60 5.57
N HIS A 132 9.01 -19.28 6.14
CA HIS A 132 7.85 -18.77 5.39
C HIS A 132 7.89 -17.24 5.15
N VAL A 133 8.85 -16.54 5.75
CA VAL A 133 9.01 -15.09 5.60
C VAL A 133 10.03 -14.77 4.51
N ARG A 134 9.66 -13.91 3.57
CA ARG A 134 10.48 -13.52 2.41
C ARG A 134 10.55 -12.02 2.23
N GLN A 135 11.75 -11.46 2.32
CA GLN A 135 12.00 -10.09 1.94
C GLN A 135 12.12 -9.96 0.41
N LEU A 136 11.42 -8.99 -0.16
CA LEU A 136 11.50 -8.63 -1.58
C LEU A 136 12.64 -7.66 -1.81
N SER A 137 13.43 -7.90 -2.84
CA SER A 137 14.47 -6.97 -3.28
C SER A 137 13.81 -5.69 -3.81
N ILE A 138 14.36 -4.54 -3.42
CA ILE A 138 14.06 -3.28 -4.12
C ILE A 138 14.65 -3.42 -5.52
N HIS A 139 13.80 -3.58 -6.54
CA HIS A 139 14.27 -3.43 -7.91
C HIS A 139 14.72 -1.97 -8.07
N ARG A 140 16.03 -1.76 -8.20
CA ARG A 140 16.52 -0.54 -8.82
C ARG A 140 15.98 -0.53 -10.25
N PRO A 141 15.35 0.57 -10.72
CA PRO A 141 15.04 0.66 -12.13
C PRO A 141 16.35 0.51 -12.89
N PHE A 142 16.34 -0.30 -13.96
CA PHE A 142 17.43 -0.33 -14.92
C PHE A 142 17.70 1.11 -15.33
N ALA A 143 18.90 1.61 -15.02
CA ALA A 143 19.43 2.75 -15.74
C ALA A 143 19.55 2.29 -17.20
N GLN A 144 18.76 2.90 -18.09
CA GLN A 144 19.01 2.86 -19.52
C GLN A 144 20.26 3.70 -19.82
#